data_AF-A0A9C9TAP3-F1
#
_entry.id   AF-A0A9C9TAP3-F1
#
_cell.length_a   1.000
_cell.length_b   1.000
_cell.length_c   1.000
_cell.angle_alpha   90.00
_cell.angle_beta   90.00
_cell.angle_gamma   90.00
#
_symmetry.space_group_name_H-M   'P 1'
#
loop_
_entity.id
_entity.type
_entity.pdbx_description
1 polymer ?
#
loop_
_entity_poly.entity_id
_entity_poly.type
_entity_poly.pdbx_seq_one_letter_code
_entity_poly.pdbx_strand_id
1 'polypeptide(L)'
;MPEISEHYTLNMMTLSPLHVGSGRDLLRDYDYVVHRGRTWRVDEDALFDAAMGDADFDAALIGRPAVELLQDDDYRPGSDFFRYVVKGMPRSQREGAQLSEQIKDAFNRPYLPGSSLKGAFRTAVFDWALAQNPRALDTDRL
;
A
#
# COMPACT_ATOMS: atom_id res chain seq x y z
N MET A 1 -33.96 4.31 -29.32
CA MET A 1 -32.51 4.22 -29.62
C MET A 1 -32.00 2.96 -28.96
N PRO A 2 -31.26 2.07 -29.64
CA PRO A 2 -30.72 0.89 -28.97
C PRO A 2 -29.75 1.32 -27.86
N GLU A 3 -29.74 0.61 -26.74
CA GLU A 3 -28.78 0.84 -25.67
C GLU A 3 -27.37 0.52 -26.19
N ILE A 4 -26.45 1.47 -26.03
CA ILE A 4 -25.08 1.41 -26.58
C ILE A 4 -24.10 0.77 -25.58
N SER A 5 -24.55 0.47 -24.35
CA SER A 5 -23.72 -0.08 -23.29
C SER A 5 -24.40 -1.19 -22.52
N GLU A 6 -23.63 -2.23 -22.21
CA GLU A 6 -24.01 -3.28 -21.28
C GLU A 6 -23.13 -3.19 -20.02
N HIS A 7 -23.75 -3.33 -18.85
CA HIS A 7 -23.07 -3.20 -17.56
C HIS A 7 -23.11 -4.51 -16.79
N TYR A 8 -21.93 -4.96 -16.37
CA TYR A 8 -21.77 -6.17 -15.57
C TYR A 8 -21.28 -5.80 -14.17
N THR A 9 -21.91 -6.39 -13.15
CA THR A 9 -21.44 -6.29 -11.76
C THR A 9 -20.67 -7.56 -11.39
N LEU A 10 -19.44 -7.38 -10.92
CA LEU A 10 -18.55 -8.47 -10.53
C LEU A 10 -18.40 -8.51 -9.02
N ASN A 11 -18.58 -9.69 -8.43
CA ASN A 11 -18.24 -9.97 -7.04
C ASN A 11 -16.91 -10.72 -7.00
N MET A 12 -15.98 -10.26 -6.16
CA MET A 12 -14.64 -10.86 -6.06
C MET A 12 -14.34 -11.24 -4.62
N MET A 13 -13.57 -12.32 -4.46
CA MET A 13 -13.08 -12.80 -3.18
C MET A 13 -11.60 -13.16 -3.32
N THR A 14 -10.77 -12.73 -2.38
CA THR A 14 -9.36 -13.11 -2.33
C THR A 14 -9.22 -14.51 -1.74
N LEU A 15 -8.64 -15.44 -2.49
CA LEU A 15 -8.36 -16.81 -2.03
C LEU A 15 -6.96 -16.98 -1.42
N SER A 16 -6.10 -15.99 -1.64
CA SER A 16 -4.73 -15.91 -1.13
C SER A 16 -4.42 -14.47 -0.72
N PRO A 17 -3.32 -14.22 0.01
CA PRO A 17 -2.83 -12.86 0.22
C PRO A 17 -2.66 -12.14 -1.13
N LEU A 18 -3.33 -10.99 -1.27
CA LEU A 18 -3.30 -10.16 -2.46
C LEU A 18 -2.57 -8.86 -2.15
N HIS A 19 -1.59 -8.52 -2.99
CA HIS A 19 -0.91 -7.24 -2.94
C HIS A 19 -0.99 -6.54 -4.29
N VAL A 20 -1.33 -5.25 -4.26
CA VAL A 20 -1.24 -4.33 -5.39
C VAL A 20 -0.54 -3.08 -4.87
N GLY A 21 0.69 -2.84 -5.33
CA GLY A 21 1.54 -1.76 -4.84
C GLY A 21 0.98 -0.38 -5.17
N SER A 22 1.14 0.56 -4.24
CA SER A 22 0.95 2.00 -4.52
C SER A 22 2.13 2.61 -5.28
N GLY A 23 3.26 1.91 -5.34
CA GLY A 23 4.54 2.43 -5.83
C GLY A 23 5.39 3.12 -4.75
N ARG A 24 4.88 3.22 -3.51
CA ARG A 24 5.64 3.71 -2.35
C ARG A 24 6.21 2.54 -1.56
N ASP A 25 7.47 2.64 -1.18
CA ASP A 25 8.08 1.78 -0.17
C ASP A 25 8.14 2.53 1.15
N LEU A 26 7.78 1.83 2.23
CA LEU A 26 7.80 2.35 3.59
C LEU A 26 9.08 1.90 4.27
N LEU A 27 9.81 2.83 4.86
CA LEU A 27 11.04 2.58 5.59
C LEU A 27 10.75 2.30 7.07
N ARG A 28 11.36 1.24 7.60
CA ARG A 28 11.25 0.91 9.02
C ARG A 28 11.82 2.02 9.89
N ASP A 29 11.15 2.28 11.01
CA ASP A 29 11.47 3.27 12.02
C ASP A 29 11.28 4.74 11.57
N TYR A 30 10.97 4.96 10.29
CA TYR A 30 10.60 6.26 9.71
C TYR A 30 9.12 6.29 9.30
N ASP A 31 8.72 5.47 8.33
CA ASP A 31 7.34 5.39 7.86
C ASP A 31 6.49 4.42 8.71
N TYR A 32 7.09 3.36 9.24
CA TYR A 32 6.38 2.38 10.07
C TYR A 32 7.23 1.86 11.22
N VAL A 33 6.57 1.48 12.30
CA VAL A 33 7.21 0.87 13.48
C VAL A 33 6.59 -0.48 13.78
N VAL A 34 7.41 -1.45 14.19
CA VAL A 34 6.93 -2.74 14.69
C VAL A 34 6.89 -2.68 16.21
N HIS A 35 5.70 -2.73 16.78
CA HIS A 35 5.51 -2.68 18.24
C HIS A 35 4.48 -3.72 18.68
N ARG A 36 4.85 -4.54 19.68
CA ARG A 36 4.03 -5.63 20.26
C ARG A 36 3.39 -6.55 19.20
N GLY A 37 4.17 -6.96 18.20
CA GLY A 37 3.75 -7.89 17.15
C GLY A 37 2.80 -7.31 16.10
N ARG A 38 2.69 -5.97 16.05
CA ARG A 38 1.89 -5.24 15.05
C ARG A 38 2.77 -4.25 14.32
N THR A 39 2.35 -3.92 13.10
CA THR A 39 2.99 -2.92 12.26
C THR A 39 2.15 -1.65 12.29
N TRP A 40 2.71 -0.57 12.80
CA TRP A 40 2.06 0.71 12.98
C TRP A 40 2.54 1.66 11.88
N ARG A 41 1.63 2.13 11.02
CA ARG A 41 1.96 3.13 10.00
C ARG A 41 1.95 4.50 10.67
N VAL A 42 3.11 5.14 10.74
CA VAL A 42 3.25 6.49 11.29
C VAL A 42 2.46 7.49 10.45
N ASP A 43 1.81 8.44 11.10
CA ASP A 43 1.34 9.66 10.46
C ASP A 43 2.41 10.74 10.63
N GLU A 44 3.20 10.93 9.57
CA GLU A 44 4.33 11.86 9.59
C GLU A 44 3.88 13.31 9.74
N ASP A 45 2.70 13.64 9.20
CA ASP A 45 2.15 14.99 9.26
C ASP A 45 1.73 15.31 10.70
N ALA A 46 1.01 14.38 11.35
CA ALA A 46 0.60 14.54 12.75
C ALA A 46 1.80 14.58 13.71
N LEU A 47 2.84 13.77 13.43
CA LEU A 47 4.05 13.76 14.24
C LEU A 47 4.85 15.06 14.08
N PHE A 48 4.90 15.60 12.87
CA PHE A 48 5.52 16.89 12.59
C PHE A 48 4.75 18.04 13.25
N ASP A 49 3.42 18.06 13.15
CA ASP A 49 2.58 19.09 13.79
C ASP A 49 2.73 19.11 15.31
N ALA A 50 2.88 17.94 15.94
CA ALA A 50 3.14 17.83 17.38
C ALA A 50 4.53 18.32 17.77
N ALA A 51 5.53 18.14 16.89
CA ALA A 51 6.90 18.61 17.09
C ALA A 51 7.04 20.14 16.94
N MET A 52 6.31 20.76 16.00
CA MET A 52 6.32 22.21 15.73
C MET A 52 5.90 23.09 16.92
N GLY A 53 5.32 22.51 17.98
CA GLY A 53 5.04 23.22 19.24
C GLY A 53 6.30 23.57 20.05
N ASP A 54 7.46 23.05 19.66
CA ASP A 54 8.74 23.21 20.35
C ASP A 54 9.79 23.78 19.36
N ALA A 55 10.14 25.06 19.49
CA ALA A 55 10.88 25.82 18.49
C ALA A 55 12.35 25.36 18.27
N ASP A 56 12.92 24.58 19.19
CA ASP A 56 14.25 23.98 19.06
C ASP A 56 14.22 22.61 18.34
N PHE A 57 13.04 22.07 18.07
CA PHE A 57 12.82 20.68 17.65
C PHE A 57 12.86 20.50 16.11
N ASP A 58 12.55 21.55 15.34
CA ASP A 58 12.34 21.50 13.89
C ASP A 58 13.58 21.15 13.06
N ALA A 59 14.74 21.72 13.39
CA ALA A 59 15.98 21.46 12.65
C ALA A 59 16.63 20.12 13.04
N ALA A 60 16.37 19.64 14.26
CA ALA A 60 16.92 18.39 14.79
C ALA A 60 16.15 17.15 14.32
N LEU A 61 14.94 17.32 13.78
CA LEU A 61 14.08 16.23 13.30
C LEU A 61 14.45 15.71 11.91
N ILE A 62 15.10 16.53 11.09
CA ILE A 62 15.43 16.18 9.71
C ILE A 62 16.44 15.02 9.69
N GLY A 63 15.98 13.85 9.25
CA GLY A 63 16.79 12.64 9.12
C GLY A 63 16.78 11.70 10.33
N ARG A 64 16.06 12.03 11.41
CA ARG A 64 15.89 11.13 12.56
C ARG A 64 14.73 10.16 12.35
N PRO A 65 14.83 8.91 12.86
CA PRO A 65 13.72 7.98 12.87
C PRO A 65 12.50 8.54 13.62
N ALA A 66 11.32 8.46 13.02
CA ALA A 66 10.06 8.88 13.64
C ALA A 66 9.79 8.18 14.98
N VAL A 67 10.29 6.96 15.14
CA VAL A 67 10.18 6.19 16.39
C VAL A 67 10.78 6.91 17.61
N GLU A 68 11.77 7.77 17.42
CA GLU A 68 12.42 8.50 18.51
C GLU A 68 11.53 9.59 19.12
N LEU A 69 10.44 9.93 18.44
CA LEU A 69 9.44 10.91 18.89
C LEU A 69 8.25 10.26 19.58
N LEU A 70 8.15 8.93 19.51
CA LEU A 70 7.05 8.16 20.04
C LEU A 70 7.41 7.59 21.42
N GLN A 71 6.49 7.73 22.37
CA GLN A 71 6.55 7.09 23.66
C GLN A 71 5.79 5.75 23.65
N ASP A 72 6.08 4.87 24.61
CA ASP A 72 5.46 3.55 24.65
C ASP A 72 3.92 3.64 24.80
N ASP A 73 3.42 4.69 25.45
CA ASP A 73 1.99 4.95 25.65
C ASP A 73 1.26 5.43 24.38
N ASP A 74 2.00 5.88 23.36
CA ASP A 74 1.43 6.32 22.08
C ASP A 74 0.92 5.14 21.25
N TYR A 75 1.46 3.93 21.47
CA TYR A 75 1.11 2.70 20.74
C TYR A 75 -0.22 2.10 21.19
N ARG A 76 -1.29 2.89 21.03
CA ARG A 76 -2.67 2.52 21.36
C ARG A 76 -3.60 2.77 20.18
N PRO A 77 -4.66 1.96 20.01
CA PRO A 77 -5.71 2.26 19.03
C PRO A 77 -6.31 3.64 19.29
N GLY A 78 -6.40 4.48 18.25
CA GLY A 78 -6.93 5.84 18.33
C GLY A 78 -5.89 6.92 18.67
N SER A 79 -4.60 6.59 18.69
CA SER A 79 -3.54 7.59 18.66
C SER A 79 -3.50 8.31 17.32
N ASP A 80 -3.37 9.64 17.34
CA ASP A 80 -3.30 10.49 16.14
C ASP A 80 -1.96 10.37 15.41
N PHE A 81 -0.93 9.79 16.04
CA PHE A 81 0.40 9.59 15.43
C PHE A 81 0.48 8.42 14.46
N PHE A 82 -0.61 7.67 14.27
CA PHE A 82 -0.62 6.51 13.39
C PHE A 82 -1.82 6.53 12.44
N ARG A 83 -1.54 6.40 11.13
CA ARG A 83 -2.58 6.35 10.09
C ARG A 83 -3.44 5.08 10.21
N TYR A 84 -2.80 3.94 10.50
CA TYR A 84 -3.45 2.64 10.66
C TYR A 84 -2.49 1.61 11.27
N VAL A 85 -3.04 0.47 11.70
CA VAL A 85 -2.29 -0.63 12.31
C VAL A 85 -2.62 -1.94 11.61
N VAL A 86 -1.58 -2.66 11.19
CA VAL A 86 -1.68 -3.97 10.55
C VAL A 86 -1.26 -5.07 11.54
N LYS A 87 -2.01 -6.16 11.57
CA LYS A 87 -1.66 -7.34 12.37
C LYS A 87 -0.44 -8.05 11.77
N GLY A 88 0.48 -8.46 12.62
CA GLY A 88 1.70 -9.13 12.21
C GLY A 88 2.85 -8.15 11.98
N MET A 89 3.98 -8.72 11.58
CA MET A 89 5.25 -8.01 11.40
C MET A 89 5.86 -8.37 10.04
N PRO A 90 6.57 -7.44 9.38
CA PRO A 90 7.35 -7.77 8.19
C PRO A 90 8.39 -8.85 8.51
N ARG A 91 8.74 -9.65 7.50
CA ARG A 91 9.70 -10.74 7.66
C ARG A 91 11.09 -10.25 8.05
N SER A 92 11.50 -9.09 7.53
CA SER A 92 12.77 -8.45 7.87
C SER A 92 12.58 -7.48 9.04
N GLN A 93 13.40 -7.66 10.07
CA GLN A 93 13.46 -6.80 11.26
C GLN A 93 14.79 -6.05 11.35
N ARG A 94 15.46 -5.84 10.20
CA ARG A 94 16.70 -5.06 10.13
C ARG A 94 16.38 -3.58 10.07
N GLU A 95 17.30 -2.76 10.55
CA GLU A 95 17.28 -1.32 10.29
C GLU A 95 17.34 -1.08 8.77
N GLY A 96 16.58 -0.09 8.30
CA GLY A 96 16.45 0.19 6.87
C GLY A 96 15.61 -0.82 6.07
N ALA A 97 14.91 -1.76 6.73
CA ALA A 97 14.01 -2.68 6.04
C ALA A 97 12.86 -1.92 5.37
N GLN A 98 12.63 -2.18 4.09
CA GLN A 98 11.57 -1.57 3.31
C GLN A 98 10.36 -2.51 3.19
N LEU A 99 9.16 -1.91 3.21
CA LEU A 99 7.88 -2.58 3.02
C LEU A 99 7.10 -1.90 1.89
N SER A 100 6.84 -2.63 0.81
CA SER A 100 6.03 -2.10 -0.29
C SER A 100 4.58 -1.90 0.14
N GLU A 101 4.09 -0.68 -0.08
CA GLU A 101 2.80 -0.26 0.42
C GLU A 101 1.64 -0.73 -0.46
N GLN A 102 0.56 -1.17 0.17
CA GLN A 102 -0.68 -1.49 -0.53
C GLN A 102 -1.36 -0.22 -1.05
N ILE A 103 -1.85 -0.26 -2.29
CA ILE A 103 -2.65 0.83 -2.85
C ILE A 103 -3.95 1.04 -2.07
N LYS A 104 -4.25 2.32 -1.83
CA LYS A 104 -5.37 2.78 -1.00
C LYS A 104 -5.86 4.14 -1.46
N ASP A 105 -7.06 4.51 -1.04
CA ASP A 105 -7.61 5.84 -1.29
C ASP A 105 -7.03 6.90 -0.33
N ALA A 106 -7.45 8.15 -0.50
CA ALA A 106 -7.04 9.26 0.36
C ALA A 106 -7.47 9.11 1.83
N PHE A 107 -8.38 8.18 2.12
CA PHE A 107 -8.89 7.89 3.47
C PHE A 107 -8.22 6.64 4.07
N ASN A 108 -7.08 6.21 3.54
CA ASN A 108 -6.32 5.03 3.94
C ASN A 108 -7.06 3.69 3.78
N ARG A 109 -8.06 3.61 2.90
CA ARG A 109 -8.81 2.36 2.65
C ARG A 109 -8.22 1.62 1.45
N PRO A 110 -7.71 0.38 1.63
CA PRO A 110 -7.20 -0.40 0.52
C PRO A 110 -8.34 -0.75 -0.45
N TYR A 111 -8.06 -0.72 -1.75
CA TYR A 111 -9.01 -1.10 -2.79
C TYR A 111 -8.29 -1.88 -3.90
N LEU A 112 -9.06 -2.56 -4.76
CA LEU A 112 -8.52 -3.16 -5.98
C LEU A 112 -8.72 -2.19 -7.16
N PRO A 113 -7.64 -1.69 -7.78
CA PRO A 113 -7.77 -0.79 -8.92
C PRO A 113 -8.41 -1.48 -10.12
N GLY A 114 -9.31 -0.77 -10.79
CA GLY A 114 -9.92 -1.25 -12.03
C GLY A 114 -8.88 -1.52 -13.13
N SER A 115 -7.77 -0.79 -13.15
CA SER A 115 -6.65 -1.03 -14.09
C SER A 115 -5.96 -2.38 -13.83
N SER A 116 -5.71 -2.74 -12.57
CA SER A 116 -5.14 -4.04 -12.20
C SER A 116 -6.07 -5.18 -12.60
N LEU A 117 -7.37 -5.05 -12.33
CA LEU A 117 -8.38 -6.05 -12.71
C LEU A 117 -8.53 -6.16 -14.23
N LYS A 118 -8.58 -5.03 -14.94
CA LYS A 118 -8.57 -5.00 -16.42
C LYS A 118 -7.31 -5.66 -16.98
N GLY A 119 -6.16 -5.47 -16.35
CA GLY A 119 -4.92 -6.14 -16.71
C GLY A 119 -5.04 -7.66 -16.64
N ALA A 120 -5.58 -8.19 -15.54
CA ALA A 120 -5.81 -9.61 -15.37
C ALA A 120 -6.78 -10.19 -16.42
N PHE A 121 -7.91 -9.52 -16.65
CA PHE A 121 -8.86 -9.95 -17.70
C PHE A 121 -8.26 -9.86 -19.09
N ARG A 122 -7.52 -8.80 -19.40
CA ARG A 122 -6.84 -8.63 -20.68
C ARG A 122 -5.92 -9.82 -20.97
N THR A 123 -5.12 -10.23 -19.98
CA THR A 123 -4.23 -11.39 -20.12
C THR A 123 -5.02 -12.68 -20.32
N ALA A 124 -6.10 -12.91 -19.55
CA ALA A 124 -6.92 -14.11 -19.70
C ALA A 124 -7.62 -14.20 -21.08
N VAL A 125 -8.19 -13.09 -21.56
CA VAL A 125 -8.84 -13.01 -22.88
C VAL A 125 -7.81 -13.16 -23.99
N PHE A 126 -6.63 -12.55 -23.84
CA PHE A 126 -5.54 -12.68 -24.82
C PHE A 126 -5.06 -14.12 -24.93
N ASP A 127 -4.81 -14.78 -23.80
CA ASP A 127 -4.38 -16.19 -23.76
C ASP A 127 -5.43 -17.12 -24.39
N TRP A 128 -6.71 -16.92 -24.03
CA TRP A 128 -7.82 -17.65 -24.65
C TRP A 128 -7.88 -17.44 -26.17
N ALA A 129 -7.78 -16.19 -26.64
CA ALA A 129 -7.82 -15.89 -28.07
C ALA A 129 -6.64 -16.52 -28.82
N LEU A 130 -5.45 -16.52 -28.22
CA LEU A 130 -4.26 -17.14 -28.81
C LEU A 130 -4.38 -18.66 -28.90
N ALA A 131 -4.92 -19.31 -27.86
CA ALA A 131 -5.16 -20.75 -27.87
C ALA A 131 -6.10 -21.18 -29.01
N GLN A 132 -7.06 -20.32 -29.37
CA GLN A 132 -8.01 -20.56 -30.46
C GLN A 132 -7.40 -20.30 -31.86
N ASN A 133 -6.42 -19.40 -31.98
CA ASN A 133 -5.73 -19.13 -33.23
C ASN A 133 -4.22 -18.84 -33.01
N PRO A 134 -3.39 -19.89 -32.91
CA PRO A 134 -1.95 -19.72 -32.62
C PRO A 134 -1.18 -18.95 -33.70
N ARG A 135 -1.69 -18.91 -34.94
CA ARG A 135 -1.07 -18.16 -36.06
C ARG A 135 -1.47 -16.69 -36.11
N ALA A 136 -2.33 -16.22 -35.18
CA ALA A 136 -2.73 -14.82 -35.10
C ALA A 136 -1.59 -13.91 -34.61
N LEU A 137 -0.59 -14.46 -33.91
CA LEU A 137 0.63 -13.73 -33.58
C LEU A 137 1.66 -13.94 -34.70
N ASP A 138 1.85 -12.90 -35.50
CA ASP A 138 3.00 -12.79 -36.40
C ASP A 138 4.24 -12.44 -35.57
N THR A 139 4.89 -13.47 -35.05
CA THR A 139 6.10 -13.34 -34.22
C THR A 139 7.34 -12.98 -35.04
N ASP A 140 7.27 -13.01 -36.36
CA ASP A 140 8.39 -12.70 -37.26
C ASP A 140 8.59 -11.17 -37.43
N ARG A 141 7.74 -10.36 -36.78
CA ARG A 141 7.79 -8.88 -36.78
C ARG A 141 8.21 -8.25 -35.44
N LEU A 142 8.64 -9.05 -34.46
CA LEU A 142 9.20 -8.58 -33.18
C LEU A 142 10.73 -8.58 -33.22
#